data_AF-N4X4J2-F1
#
_entry.id   AF-N4X4J2-F1
#
_cell.length_a   1.000
_cell.length_b   1.000
_cell.length_c   1.000
_cell.angle_alpha   90.00
_cell.angle_beta   90.00
_cell.angle_gamma   90.00
#
_symmetry.space_group_name_H-M   'P 1'
#
loop_
_entity.id
_entity.type
_entity.pdbx_description
1 polymer ?
#
loop_
_entity_poly.entity_id
_entity_poly.type
_entity_poly.pdbx_seq_one_letter_code
_entity_poly.pdbx_strand_id
1 'polypeptide(L)'
;MLFLSVLTLFQLSAALPSLHSRASQYLVVLDTGVGHRSTPIPIWPTSLRRINIDGTNAANLTQFGVVESDPNTLGQPILAYALTYSPSTSSLFSVTGRGVARTNLDGGNLEYVLTKESGASSQIVSITVAEQSRKLYYGDSNTGLIYSSNYDGSNVAVFRNVSQGLTFLSKNYSYANTHAGGIVVDEARGWLYWSSASDGSIRRVLLSGEGQEQVLVTGVDKPGQLRIAGTSLFFAERGSWSSSPTAIKYLDRMIDELPASPTSPNLAVPTDTLISSAQSSLFTEVDYTGEKQTLGIESFVIYRNGVEQIVYFAVNSAGRTSFGKIVETVWRGSGGSRGPVFKVLNADTRDVGIPVGLEHIF
;
A
#
# COMPACT_ATOMS: atom_id res chain seq x y z
N MET A 1 65.07 21.87 11.97
CA MET A 1 65.03 21.50 10.55
C MET A 1 63.89 20.48 10.39
N LEU A 2 62.93 20.79 9.52
CA LEU A 2 61.51 20.41 9.59
C LEU A 2 61.20 18.90 9.47
N PHE A 3 60.19 18.46 10.23
CA PHE A 3 59.40 17.25 9.98
C PHE A 3 58.33 17.54 8.90
N LEU A 4 58.24 16.71 7.87
CA LEU A 4 57.13 16.70 6.90
C LEU A 4 55.96 15.89 7.46
N SER A 5 54.82 16.54 7.68
CA SER A 5 53.53 15.89 7.93
C SER A 5 52.79 15.65 6.61
N VAL A 6 52.48 14.39 6.31
CA VAL A 6 51.62 14.01 5.18
C VAL A 6 50.17 14.18 5.59
N LEU A 7 49.48 15.15 4.98
CA LEU A 7 48.04 15.34 5.14
C LEU A 7 47.32 14.45 4.12
N THR A 8 46.69 13.38 4.59
CA THR A 8 45.80 12.54 3.76
C THR A 8 44.44 13.24 3.61
N LEU A 9 44.15 13.71 2.38
CA LEU A 9 42.80 14.18 2.02
C LEU A 9 41.86 12.96 1.95
N PHE A 10 40.94 12.84 2.91
CA PHE A 10 39.75 12.01 2.75
C PHE A 10 38.78 12.75 1.80
N GLN A 11 38.65 12.27 0.56
CA GLN A 11 37.51 12.66 -0.27
C GLN A 11 36.28 11.86 0.17
N LEU A 12 35.36 12.49 0.89
CA LEU A 12 33.99 12.02 0.96
C LEU A 12 33.34 12.23 -0.42
N SER A 13 33.27 11.17 -1.22
CA SER A 13 32.35 11.12 -2.35
C SER A 13 30.94 10.93 -1.81
N ALA A 14 30.25 12.03 -1.52
CA ALA A 14 28.80 12.00 -1.39
C ALA A 14 28.23 11.68 -2.78
N ALA A 15 27.83 10.43 -3.00
CA ALA A 15 27.09 10.04 -4.19
C ALA A 15 25.79 10.86 -4.22
N LEU A 16 25.69 11.78 -5.19
CA LEU A 16 24.41 12.43 -5.51
C LEU A 16 23.41 11.32 -5.86
N PRO A 17 22.17 11.36 -5.34
CA PRO A 17 21.13 10.43 -5.79
C PRO A 17 20.99 10.60 -7.30
N SER A 18 21.12 9.50 -8.04
CA SER A 18 20.91 9.48 -9.48
C SER A 18 19.53 10.08 -9.79
N LEU A 19 19.50 11.28 -10.38
CA LEU A 19 18.28 11.86 -10.92
C LEU A 19 17.84 10.98 -12.09
N HIS A 20 16.97 10.00 -11.81
CA HIS A 20 16.25 9.28 -12.84
C HIS A 20 15.37 10.29 -13.57
N SER A 21 15.49 10.33 -14.91
CA SER A 21 14.66 11.24 -15.71
C SER A 21 13.19 10.92 -15.48
N ARG A 22 12.33 11.94 -15.36
CA ARG A 22 10.88 11.75 -15.22
C ARG A 22 10.28 10.88 -16.35
N ALA A 23 10.95 10.82 -17.51
CA ALA A 23 10.53 10.02 -18.67
C ALA A 23 10.71 8.49 -18.49
N SER A 24 11.55 8.02 -17.56
CA SER A 24 11.71 6.58 -17.27
C SER A 24 10.83 6.08 -16.13
N GLN A 25 10.16 6.99 -15.42
CA GLN A 25 9.35 6.67 -14.24
C GLN A 25 7.94 6.22 -14.62
N TYR A 26 7.44 5.23 -13.89
CA TYR A 26 6.10 4.70 -14.10
C TYR A 26 5.51 4.20 -12.79
N LEU A 27 4.19 4.05 -12.78
CA LEU A 27 3.46 3.42 -11.68
C LEU A 27 3.18 1.97 -12.04
N VAL A 28 3.36 1.08 -11.08
CA VAL A 28 2.87 -0.28 -11.13
C VAL A 28 1.57 -0.36 -10.35
N VAL A 29 0.57 -0.97 -10.96
CA VAL A 29 -0.78 -1.12 -10.41
C VAL A 29 -1.10 -2.61 -10.33
N LEU A 30 -1.45 -3.08 -9.14
CA LEU A 30 -2.07 -4.38 -8.95
C LEU A 30 -3.58 -4.18 -8.91
N ASP A 31 -4.31 -4.86 -9.79
CA ASP A 31 -5.76 -4.77 -9.87
C ASP A 31 -6.43 -6.12 -9.60
N THR A 32 -7.62 -6.08 -8.98
CA THR A 32 -8.37 -7.31 -8.66
C THR A 32 -8.86 -8.07 -9.89
N GLY A 33 -8.88 -7.44 -11.07
CA GLY A 33 -9.72 -7.78 -12.21
C GLY A 33 -11.06 -7.03 -12.16
N VAL A 34 -12.07 -7.47 -12.92
CA VAL A 34 -13.38 -6.77 -12.97
C VAL A 34 -14.30 -7.17 -11.82
N GLY A 35 -14.72 -6.16 -11.07
CA GLY A 35 -15.75 -6.19 -10.03
C GLY A 35 -17.16 -6.02 -10.63
N HIS A 36 -18.06 -6.88 -10.17
CA HIS A 36 -19.39 -7.19 -10.68
C HIS A 36 -20.51 -6.15 -10.37
N ARG A 37 -21.51 -5.99 -11.28
CA ARG A 37 -23.00 -5.96 -11.05
C ARG A 37 -23.86 -5.47 -12.24
N SER A 38 -23.44 -5.56 -13.50
CA SER A 38 -24.33 -5.33 -14.67
C SER A 38 -23.94 -6.19 -15.86
N THR A 39 -24.90 -6.87 -16.48
CA THR A 39 -24.72 -7.78 -17.62
C THR A 39 -24.74 -7.05 -18.97
N PRO A 40 -23.96 -7.50 -19.99
CA PRO A 40 -22.90 -8.50 -19.91
C PRO A 40 -21.61 -7.94 -19.30
N ILE A 41 -20.93 -8.74 -18.46
CA ILE A 41 -19.76 -8.36 -17.68
C ILE A 41 -18.49 -8.66 -18.49
N PRO A 42 -17.67 -7.66 -18.87
CA PRO A 42 -16.31 -7.95 -19.29
C PRO A 42 -15.56 -8.46 -18.05
N ILE A 43 -15.09 -9.71 -18.06
CA ILE A 43 -14.28 -10.26 -16.98
C ILE A 43 -12.85 -10.31 -17.50
N TRP A 44 -11.93 -9.54 -16.90
CA TRP A 44 -10.50 -9.69 -17.18
C TRP A 44 -9.76 -10.23 -15.96
N PRO A 45 -8.64 -10.95 -16.17
CA PRO A 45 -7.83 -11.51 -15.09
C PRO A 45 -7.38 -10.44 -14.09
N THR A 46 -7.19 -10.86 -12.83
CA THR A 46 -6.37 -10.11 -11.86
C THR A 46 -5.02 -9.84 -12.49
N SER A 47 -4.59 -8.58 -12.58
CA SER A 47 -3.40 -8.24 -13.37
C SER A 47 -2.48 -7.28 -12.62
N LEU A 48 -1.20 -7.41 -12.92
CA LEU A 48 -0.18 -6.41 -12.64
C LEU A 48 0.00 -5.57 -13.90
N ARG A 49 -0.06 -4.26 -13.77
CA ARG A 49 -0.08 -3.30 -14.87
C ARG A 49 0.93 -2.22 -14.64
N ARG A 50 1.32 -1.54 -15.71
CA ARG A 50 2.08 -0.28 -15.66
C ARG A 50 1.29 0.84 -16.30
N ILE A 51 1.55 2.07 -15.87
CA ILE A 51 1.19 3.30 -16.56
C ILE A 51 2.31 4.33 -16.32
N ASN A 52 2.75 5.03 -17.36
CA ASN A 52 3.73 6.11 -17.18
C ASN A 52 3.12 7.23 -16.35
N ILE A 53 3.95 7.98 -15.61
CA ILE A 53 3.47 9.08 -14.75
C ILE A 53 2.87 10.27 -15.53
N ASP A 54 3.05 10.32 -16.85
CA ASP A 54 2.36 11.28 -17.71
C ASP A 54 0.93 10.83 -18.09
N GLY A 55 0.57 9.57 -17.85
CA GLY A 55 -0.70 8.94 -18.20
C GLY A 55 -0.64 8.04 -19.44
N THR A 56 0.53 7.90 -20.08
CA THR A 56 0.70 7.13 -21.32
C THR A 56 1.18 5.70 -21.07
N ASN A 57 1.24 4.90 -22.14
CA ASN A 57 1.86 3.57 -22.16
C ASN A 57 1.33 2.61 -21.08
N ALA A 58 0.00 2.61 -20.90
CA ALA A 58 -0.65 1.63 -20.06
C ALA A 58 -0.50 0.23 -20.68
N ALA A 59 -0.03 -0.75 -19.89
CA ALA A 59 0.19 -2.11 -20.36
C ALA A 59 0.06 -3.14 -19.23
N ASN A 60 -0.35 -4.37 -19.58
CA ASN A 60 -0.27 -5.51 -18.67
C ASN A 60 1.19 -5.98 -18.57
N LEU A 61 1.68 -6.16 -17.35
CA LEU A 61 2.96 -6.79 -17.04
C LEU A 61 2.78 -8.29 -16.82
N THR A 62 1.80 -8.66 -16.01
CA THR A 62 1.50 -10.06 -15.66
C THR A 62 0.00 -10.22 -15.45
N GLN A 63 -0.56 -11.36 -15.86
CA GLN A 63 -1.94 -11.73 -15.56
C GLN A 63 -1.94 -12.96 -14.66
N PHE A 64 -2.62 -12.89 -13.52
CA PHE A 64 -2.72 -13.97 -12.56
C PHE A 64 -3.97 -14.81 -12.80
N GLY A 65 -3.87 -16.12 -12.54
CA GLY A 65 -5.01 -17.04 -12.67
C GLY A 65 -5.31 -17.48 -14.11
N VAL A 66 -4.51 -17.08 -15.09
CA VAL A 66 -4.56 -17.61 -16.46
C VAL A 66 -3.93 -19.00 -16.49
N VAL A 67 -4.68 -20.00 -16.95
CA VAL A 67 -4.17 -21.37 -17.16
C VAL A 67 -3.96 -21.57 -18.65
N GLU A 68 -2.70 -21.67 -19.09
CA GLU A 68 -2.34 -21.76 -20.51
C GLU A 68 -2.94 -22.98 -21.24
N SER A 69 -3.21 -24.07 -20.52
CA SER A 69 -3.68 -25.34 -21.08
C SER A 69 -5.17 -25.37 -21.44
N ASP A 70 -5.95 -24.35 -21.09
CA ASP A 70 -7.36 -24.26 -21.48
C ASP A 70 -7.71 -22.83 -21.93
N PRO A 71 -7.70 -22.54 -23.25
CA PRO A 71 -8.00 -21.22 -23.79
C PRO A 71 -9.46 -20.77 -23.55
N ASN A 72 -10.34 -21.66 -23.07
CA ASN A 72 -11.70 -21.32 -22.62
C ASN A 72 -11.77 -21.00 -21.12
N THR A 73 -10.69 -21.20 -20.35
CA THR A 73 -10.57 -20.81 -18.93
C THR A 73 -9.93 -19.45 -18.71
N LEU A 74 -9.74 -18.66 -19.77
CA LEU A 74 -9.39 -17.25 -19.60
C LEU A 74 -10.45 -16.56 -18.72
N GLY A 75 -10.02 -16.17 -17.53
CA GLY A 75 -10.46 -14.90 -16.96
C GLY A 75 -11.64 -14.97 -16.01
N GLN A 76 -11.52 -15.68 -14.89
CA GLN A 76 -12.14 -15.18 -13.66
C GLN A 76 -11.06 -14.54 -12.78
N PRO A 77 -11.31 -13.34 -12.23
CA PRO A 77 -10.38 -12.70 -11.30
C PRO A 77 -10.18 -13.61 -10.10
N ILE A 78 -8.93 -13.84 -9.73
CA ILE A 78 -8.56 -14.51 -8.48
C ILE A 78 -8.50 -13.53 -7.31
N LEU A 79 -8.87 -12.27 -7.52
CA LEU A 79 -8.74 -11.14 -6.59
C LEU A 79 -7.28 -10.81 -6.25
N ALA A 80 -7.10 -9.61 -5.72
CA ALA A 80 -5.85 -9.11 -5.17
C ALA A 80 -6.14 -8.17 -4.01
N TYR A 81 -5.14 -7.92 -3.16
CA TYR A 81 -5.35 -7.20 -1.90
C TYR A 81 -4.30 -6.14 -1.60
N ALA A 82 -3.03 -6.40 -1.93
CA ALA A 82 -1.94 -5.47 -1.64
C ALA A 82 -0.74 -5.71 -2.58
N LEU A 83 0.04 -4.67 -2.81
CA LEU A 83 1.29 -4.70 -3.58
C LEU A 83 2.39 -4.06 -2.75
N THR A 84 3.59 -4.63 -2.82
CA THR A 84 4.82 -3.97 -2.34
C THR A 84 5.96 -4.18 -3.33
N TYR A 85 6.85 -3.20 -3.41
CA TYR A 85 8.03 -3.22 -4.27
C TYR A 85 9.30 -3.25 -3.42
N SER A 86 10.27 -4.08 -3.80
CA SER A 86 11.64 -4.03 -3.26
C SER A 86 12.60 -3.41 -4.27
N PRO A 87 13.12 -2.19 -4.01
CA PRO A 87 14.14 -1.59 -4.85
C PRO A 87 15.45 -2.36 -4.92
N SER A 88 15.90 -2.96 -3.82
CA SER A 88 17.19 -3.65 -3.78
C SER A 88 17.24 -4.91 -4.65
N THR A 89 16.10 -5.56 -4.88
CA THR A 89 16.00 -6.76 -5.73
C THR A 89 15.25 -6.54 -7.02
N SER A 90 14.72 -5.33 -7.26
CA SER A 90 13.83 -5.03 -8.39
C SER A 90 12.66 -6.01 -8.51
N SER A 91 12.06 -6.37 -7.36
CA SER A 91 10.99 -7.37 -7.28
C SER A 91 9.68 -6.77 -6.80
N LEU A 92 8.57 -7.22 -7.38
CA LEU A 92 7.21 -6.88 -6.98
C LEU A 92 6.60 -8.07 -6.26
N PHE A 93 5.93 -7.82 -5.13
CA PHE A 93 5.20 -8.84 -4.37
C PHE A 93 3.71 -8.48 -4.38
N SER A 94 2.95 -9.25 -5.15
CA SER A 94 1.51 -9.11 -5.31
C SER A 94 0.77 -10.08 -4.41
N VAL A 95 -0.06 -9.58 -3.49
CA VAL A 95 -0.97 -10.41 -2.71
C VAL A 95 -2.22 -10.66 -3.55
N THR A 96 -2.41 -11.92 -3.94
CA THR A 96 -3.53 -12.40 -4.78
C THR A 96 -4.38 -13.40 -3.99
N GLY A 97 -5.55 -13.80 -4.51
CA GLY A 97 -6.33 -14.89 -3.89
C GLY A 97 -5.66 -16.27 -3.92
N ARG A 98 -4.49 -16.42 -4.54
CA ARG A 98 -3.67 -17.65 -4.49
C ARG A 98 -2.47 -17.54 -3.54
N GLY A 99 -2.29 -16.38 -2.90
CA GLY A 99 -1.15 -16.08 -2.03
C GLY A 99 -0.27 -14.97 -2.61
N VAL A 100 0.99 -14.92 -2.18
CA VAL A 100 1.93 -13.85 -2.58
C VAL A 100 2.74 -14.32 -3.78
N ALA A 101 2.55 -13.62 -4.90
CA ALA A 101 3.30 -13.79 -6.12
C ALA A 101 4.44 -12.77 -6.20
N ARG A 102 5.66 -13.25 -6.45
CA ARG A 102 6.82 -12.43 -6.78
C ARG A 102 6.99 -12.37 -8.29
N THR A 103 7.27 -11.19 -8.82
CA THR A 103 7.69 -10.97 -10.22
C THR A 103 8.86 -9.99 -10.28
N ASN A 104 9.54 -9.94 -11.42
CA ASN A 104 10.37 -8.80 -11.80
C ASN A 104 9.50 -7.56 -12.08
N LEU A 105 10.14 -6.40 -12.28
CA LEU A 105 9.50 -5.15 -12.68
C LEU A 105 8.80 -5.18 -14.06
N ASP A 106 9.24 -6.06 -14.96
CA ASP A 106 8.62 -6.28 -16.27
C ASP A 106 7.49 -7.31 -16.24
N GLY A 107 7.20 -7.89 -15.07
CA GLY A 107 6.20 -8.93 -14.88
C GLY A 107 6.69 -10.36 -15.16
N GLY A 108 7.95 -10.54 -15.56
CA GLY A 108 8.57 -11.86 -15.74
C GLY A 108 8.90 -12.55 -14.41
N ASN A 109 9.40 -13.79 -14.50
CA ASN A 109 9.81 -14.61 -13.36
C ASN A 109 8.72 -14.76 -12.28
N LEU A 110 7.47 -14.97 -12.70
CA LEU A 110 6.34 -15.18 -11.81
C LEU A 110 6.54 -16.43 -10.95
N GLU A 111 6.57 -16.24 -9.63
CA GLU A 111 6.70 -17.31 -8.65
C GLU A 111 5.77 -17.05 -7.46
N TYR A 112 5.00 -18.05 -7.03
CA TYR A 112 4.24 -17.95 -5.78
C TYR A 112 5.12 -18.31 -4.59
N VAL A 113 5.68 -17.29 -3.94
CA VAL A 113 6.57 -17.45 -2.78
C VAL A 113 5.82 -17.81 -1.50
N LEU A 114 4.56 -17.38 -1.37
CA LEU A 114 3.70 -17.80 -0.26
C LEU A 114 2.38 -18.31 -0.82
N THR A 115 2.00 -19.53 -0.43
CA THR A 115 0.75 -20.21 -0.81
C THR A 115 0.06 -20.78 0.42
N LYS A 116 -1.20 -21.18 0.28
CA LYS A 116 -1.90 -21.95 1.33
C LYS A 116 -1.13 -23.23 1.73
N GLU A 117 -0.42 -23.84 0.78
CA GLU A 117 0.37 -25.07 1.00
C GLU A 117 1.66 -24.80 1.78
N SER A 118 2.24 -23.60 1.66
CA SER A 118 3.39 -23.16 2.47
C SER A 118 3.05 -22.88 3.94
N GLY A 119 1.79 -23.12 4.37
CA GLY A 119 1.30 -22.79 5.70
C GLY A 119 0.99 -21.30 5.88
N ALA A 120 1.05 -20.51 4.81
CA ALA A 120 0.77 -19.08 4.85
C ALA A 120 -0.74 -18.79 5.03
N SER A 121 -0.98 -17.60 5.56
CA SER A 121 -2.27 -16.91 5.70
C SER A 121 -3.27 -17.20 4.55
N SER A 122 -4.51 -17.64 4.79
CA SER A 122 -5.50 -17.83 3.71
C SER A 122 -6.15 -16.52 3.23
N GLN A 123 -5.97 -15.42 3.96
CA GLN A 123 -6.52 -14.09 3.66
C GLN A 123 -5.52 -13.00 4.04
N ILE A 124 -4.36 -12.99 3.37
CA ILE A 124 -3.40 -11.90 3.48
C ILE A 124 -4.03 -10.64 2.86
N VAL A 125 -4.10 -9.55 3.62
CA VAL A 125 -4.72 -8.28 3.18
C VAL A 125 -3.77 -7.10 3.12
N SER A 126 -2.59 -7.22 3.73
CA SER A 126 -1.55 -6.19 3.73
C SER A 126 -0.17 -6.84 3.68
N ILE A 127 0.78 -6.16 3.05
CA ILE A 127 2.18 -6.60 2.95
C ILE A 127 3.11 -5.39 2.86
N THR A 128 4.32 -5.53 3.40
CA THR A 128 5.43 -4.60 3.19
C THR A 128 6.74 -5.37 3.13
N VAL A 129 7.70 -4.80 2.41
CA VAL A 129 9.10 -5.24 2.45
C VAL A 129 9.85 -4.57 3.60
N ALA A 130 10.76 -5.31 4.21
CA ALA A 130 11.84 -4.85 5.07
C ALA A 130 13.15 -5.05 4.27
N GLU A 131 13.76 -3.96 3.82
CA GLU A 131 14.90 -3.99 2.88
C GLU A 131 16.20 -4.48 3.53
N GLN A 132 16.50 -4.05 4.76
CA GLN A 132 17.75 -4.38 5.45
C GLN A 132 17.78 -5.86 5.85
N SER A 133 16.67 -6.37 6.39
CA SER A 133 16.55 -7.77 6.80
C SER A 133 16.10 -8.72 5.69
N ARG A 134 15.70 -8.21 4.51
CA ARG A 134 15.14 -8.97 3.37
C ARG A 134 13.94 -9.84 3.77
N LYS A 135 13.04 -9.25 4.55
CA LYS A 135 11.83 -9.91 5.06
C LYS A 135 10.55 -9.28 4.54
N LEU A 136 9.54 -10.10 4.31
CA LEU A 136 8.16 -9.65 4.14
C LEU A 136 7.50 -9.61 5.52
N TYR A 137 6.68 -8.58 5.76
CA TYR A 137 5.74 -8.52 6.88
C TYR A 137 4.34 -8.36 6.34
N TYR A 138 3.40 -9.18 6.80
CA TYR A 138 2.06 -9.25 6.20
C TYR A 138 0.95 -9.62 7.18
N GLY A 139 -0.24 -9.06 6.95
CA GLY A 139 -1.40 -9.15 7.85
C GLY A 139 -2.46 -10.16 7.41
N ASP A 140 -2.80 -11.05 8.34
CA ASP A 140 -3.92 -12.00 8.41
C ASP A 140 -5.31 -11.39 8.71
N SER A 141 -6.26 -11.24 7.78
CA SER A 141 -7.61 -10.74 8.20
C SER A 141 -8.47 -11.77 8.93
N ASN A 142 -8.27 -13.07 8.67
CA ASN A 142 -9.03 -14.14 9.31
C ASN A 142 -8.53 -14.41 10.73
N THR A 143 -7.21 -14.39 10.90
CA THR A 143 -6.53 -14.73 12.15
C THR A 143 -6.18 -13.52 13.00
N GLY A 144 -6.10 -12.32 12.39
CA GLY A 144 -5.62 -11.12 13.06
C GLY A 144 -4.13 -11.20 13.42
N LEU A 145 -3.38 -12.11 12.78
CA LEU A 145 -1.96 -12.27 13.00
C LEU A 145 -1.17 -11.45 11.97
N ILE A 146 -0.09 -10.82 12.41
CA ILE A 146 0.97 -10.31 11.55
C ILE A 146 2.03 -11.39 11.49
N TYR A 147 2.43 -11.77 10.27
CA TYR A 147 3.49 -12.73 10.00
C TYR A 147 4.72 -12.03 9.45
N SER A 148 5.84 -12.75 9.47
CA SER A 148 7.03 -12.42 8.72
C SER A 148 7.57 -13.65 7.98
N SER A 149 8.25 -13.43 6.86
CA SER A 149 8.98 -14.46 6.11
C SER A 149 10.18 -13.84 5.40
N ASN A 150 11.08 -14.66 4.86
CA ASN A 150 12.02 -14.21 3.85
C ASN A 150 11.29 -13.83 2.54
N TYR A 151 11.95 -13.12 1.62
CA TYR A 151 11.41 -12.78 0.30
C TYR A 151 11.08 -13.99 -0.59
N ASP A 152 11.72 -15.13 -0.36
CA ASP A 152 11.41 -16.40 -1.05
C ASP A 152 10.30 -17.20 -0.37
N GLY A 153 9.69 -16.65 0.69
CA GLY A 153 8.64 -17.30 1.46
C GLY A 153 9.11 -18.32 2.49
N SER A 154 10.43 -18.57 2.61
CA SER A 154 10.96 -19.39 3.69
C SER A 154 10.90 -18.67 5.05
N ASN A 155 11.10 -19.41 6.15
CA ASN A 155 11.12 -18.89 7.51
C ASN A 155 9.85 -18.12 7.92
N VAL A 156 8.68 -18.63 7.53
CA VAL A 156 7.39 -18.08 7.98
C VAL A 156 7.29 -18.18 9.51
N ALA A 157 7.03 -17.05 10.15
CA ALA A 157 6.83 -16.96 11.59
C ALA A 157 5.72 -15.96 11.93
N VAL A 158 4.96 -16.24 12.99
CA VAL A 158 4.06 -15.25 13.59
C VAL A 158 4.92 -14.16 14.23
N PHE A 159 4.76 -12.92 13.75
CA PHE A 159 5.40 -11.76 14.35
C PHE A 159 4.57 -11.21 15.52
N ARG A 160 3.25 -11.10 15.35
CA ARG A 160 2.36 -10.53 16.37
C ARG A 160 0.91 -10.97 16.23
N ASN A 161 0.19 -11.07 17.34
CA ASN A 161 -1.26 -11.24 17.37
C ASN A 161 -1.95 -9.90 17.66
N VAL A 162 -2.75 -9.40 16.71
CA VAL A 162 -3.53 -8.16 16.82
C VAL A 162 -5.05 -8.39 16.73
N SER A 163 -5.50 -9.65 16.89
CA SER A 163 -6.90 -10.07 16.69
C SER A 163 -7.92 -9.46 17.64
N GLN A 164 -7.53 -9.18 18.90
CA GLN A 164 -8.43 -8.83 20.01
C GLN A 164 -9.65 -9.78 20.10
N GLY A 165 -9.42 -11.07 19.84
CA GLY A 165 -10.44 -12.10 19.81
C GLY A 165 -10.94 -12.43 18.41
N LEU A 166 -11.75 -13.49 18.33
CA LEU A 166 -12.34 -14.00 17.10
C LEU A 166 -13.86 -13.99 17.21
N THR A 167 -14.54 -13.65 16.12
CA THR A 167 -15.98 -13.83 15.97
C THR A 167 -16.25 -15.12 15.21
N PHE A 168 -17.06 -16.01 15.80
CA PHE A 168 -17.42 -17.30 15.23
C PHE A 168 -18.83 -17.23 14.61
N LEU A 169 -18.91 -17.19 13.28
CA LEU A 169 -20.20 -17.18 12.57
C LEU A 169 -20.69 -18.60 12.24
N SER A 170 -19.78 -19.54 11.99
CA SER A 170 -20.10 -20.96 11.81
C SER A 170 -18.94 -21.85 12.20
N LYS A 171 -19.17 -23.16 12.26
CA LYS A 171 -18.14 -24.18 12.55
C LYS A 171 -16.87 -24.03 11.67
N ASN A 172 -17.03 -23.52 10.45
CA ASN A 172 -15.95 -23.39 9.47
C ASN A 172 -15.65 -21.92 9.08
N TYR A 173 -16.26 -20.94 9.76
CA TYR A 173 -16.07 -19.53 9.41
C TYR A 173 -16.00 -18.66 10.67
N SER A 174 -14.78 -18.21 10.95
CA SER A 174 -14.46 -17.21 11.97
C SER A 174 -13.55 -16.16 11.38
N TYR A 175 -13.66 -14.93 11.87
CA TYR A 175 -12.77 -13.83 11.49
C TYR A 175 -12.28 -13.10 12.75
N ALA A 176 -11.13 -12.44 12.63
CA ALA A 176 -10.55 -11.69 13.72
C ALA A 176 -11.32 -10.39 13.97
N ASN A 177 -11.53 -10.07 15.24
CA ASN A 177 -12.21 -8.84 15.61
C ASN A 177 -11.44 -7.60 15.13
N THR A 178 -10.11 -7.68 15.06
CA THR A 178 -9.22 -6.70 14.40
C THR A 178 -8.12 -7.39 13.60
N HIS A 179 -7.62 -6.72 12.58
CA HIS A 179 -6.47 -7.13 11.78
C HIS A 179 -5.70 -5.91 11.27
N ALA A 180 -4.49 -6.13 10.78
CA ALA A 180 -3.66 -5.10 10.20
C ALA A 180 -4.10 -4.77 8.76
N GLY A 181 -4.85 -3.69 8.57
CA GLY A 181 -5.35 -3.23 7.25
C GLY A 181 -4.24 -2.66 6.35
N GLY A 182 -3.15 -2.23 6.96
CA GLY A 182 -1.91 -1.81 6.33
C GLY A 182 -0.76 -1.99 7.31
N ILE A 183 0.44 -2.24 6.81
CA ILE A 183 1.64 -2.45 7.60
C ILE A 183 2.78 -1.69 6.94
N VAL A 184 3.64 -1.05 7.74
CA VAL A 184 4.92 -0.49 7.30
C VAL A 184 5.98 -0.71 8.37
N VAL A 185 7.21 -0.96 7.94
CA VAL A 185 8.36 -1.18 8.81
C VAL A 185 9.36 -0.04 8.67
N ASP A 186 9.90 0.42 9.79
CA ASP A 186 11.00 1.36 9.89
C ASP A 186 12.18 0.64 10.56
N GLU A 187 12.99 -0.04 9.76
CA GLU A 187 14.16 -0.79 10.26
C GLU A 187 15.21 0.13 10.87
N ALA A 188 15.36 1.34 10.35
CA ALA A 188 16.32 2.30 10.87
C ALA A 188 15.98 2.76 12.30
N ARG A 189 14.67 2.86 12.62
CA ARG A 189 14.20 3.24 13.96
C ARG A 189 13.74 2.04 14.81
N GLY A 190 13.70 0.84 14.23
CA GLY A 190 13.30 -0.39 14.91
C GLY A 190 11.81 -0.46 15.24
N TRP A 191 10.93 0.04 14.36
CA TRP A 191 9.47 0.04 14.56
C TRP A 191 8.70 -0.66 13.45
N LEU A 192 7.63 -1.34 13.81
CA LEU A 192 6.56 -1.75 12.91
C LEU A 192 5.31 -0.93 13.24
N TYR A 193 4.65 -0.39 12.21
CA TYR A 193 3.41 0.36 12.31
C TYR A 193 2.30 -0.38 11.57
N TRP A 194 1.07 -0.30 12.07
CA TRP A 194 -0.10 -0.83 11.38
C TRP A 194 -1.36 -0.02 11.65
N SER A 195 -2.32 -0.15 10.75
CA SER A 195 -3.70 0.29 10.94
C SER A 195 -4.51 -0.89 11.43
N SER A 196 -5.31 -0.69 12.47
CA SER A 196 -6.33 -1.65 12.87
C SER A 196 -7.64 -1.28 12.18
N ALA A 197 -7.97 -2.03 11.12
CA ALA A 197 -9.10 -1.72 10.24
C ALA A 197 -10.47 -1.79 10.96
N SER A 198 -10.57 -2.54 12.06
CA SER A 198 -11.83 -2.77 12.76
C SER A 198 -12.07 -1.80 13.92
N ASP A 199 -11.04 -1.44 14.68
CA ASP A 199 -11.20 -0.54 15.83
C ASP A 199 -10.87 0.93 15.51
N GLY A 200 -10.38 1.20 14.29
CA GLY A 200 -10.14 2.55 13.80
C GLY A 200 -8.90 3.20 14.40
N SER A 201 -7.87 2.42 14.72
CA SER A 201 -6.62 2.94 15.30
C SER A 201 -5.41 2.80 14.39
N ILE A 202 -4.42 3.68 14.60
CA ILE A 202 -3.05 3.52 14.09
C ILE A 202 -2.16 3.16 15.26
N ARG A 203 -1.38 2.10 15.12
CA ARG A 203 -0.59 1.50 16.21
C ARG A 203 0.85 1.26 15.77
N ARG A 204 1.72 1.08 16.75
CA ARG A 204 3.12 0.67 16.52
C ARG A 204 3.65 -0.25 17.61
N VAL A 205 4.72 -0.97 17.28
CA VAL A 205 5.46 -1.80 18.22
C VAL A 205 6.93 -1.92 17.81
N LEU A 206 7.79 -2.30 18.74
CA LEU A 206 9.19 -2.56 18.43
C LEU A 206 9.31 -3.67 17.37
N LEU A 207 10.17 -3.46 16.39
CA LEU A 207 10.41 -4.40 15.30
C LEU A 207 11.10 -5.69 15.77
N SER A 208 11.68 -5.70 16.97
CA SER A 208 12.12 -6.93 17.64
C SER A 208 10.95 -7.89 17.93
N GLY A 209 9.70 -7.41 17.87
CA GLY A 209 8.49 -8.14 18.26
C GLY A 209 8.21 -8.06 19.76
N GLU A 210 9.14 -7.53 20.55
CA GLU A 210 9.01 -7.40 22.00
C GLU A 210 8.24 -6.14 22.42
N GLY A 211 7.88 -6.09 23.70
CA GLY A 211 7.26 -4.91 24.31
C GLY A 211 5.77 -4.75 24.03
N GLN A 212 5.22 -3.73 24.70
CA GLN A 212 3.83 -3.31 24.54
C GLN A 212 3.65 -2.53 23.26
N GLU A 213 2.53 -2.77 22.58
CA GLU A 213 2.11 -1.91 21.48
C GLU A 213 1.66 -0.54 21.99
N GLN A 214 1.83 0.48 21.15
CA GLN A 214 1.31 1.81 21.40
C GLN A 214 0.23 2.18 20.40
N VAL A 215 -0.90 2.66 20.89
CA VAL A 215 -1.94 3.31 20.11
C VAL A 215 -1.54 4.77 19.89
N LEU A 216 -1.33 5.15 18.63
CA LEU A 216 -0.94 6.50 18.22
C LEU A 216 -2.14 7.38 17.90
N VAL A 217 -3.14 6.79 17.24
CA VAL A 217 -4.34 7.47 16.74
C VAL A 217 -5.54 6.57 16.99
N THR A 218 -6.70 7.16 17.31
CA THR A 218 -7.99 6.48 17.42
C THR A 218 -9.05 7.23 16.60
N GLY A 219 -10.17 6.57 16.29
CA GLY A 219 -11.30 7.21 15.61
C GLY A 219 -11.13 7.41 14.11
N VAL A 220 -10.23 6.67 13.47
CA VAL A 220 -10.05 6.66 12.00
C VAL A 220 -11.10 5.73 11.39
N ASP A 221 -11.87 6.20 10.40
CA ASP A 221 -12.92 5.38 9.76
C ASP A 221 -12.34 4.47 8.66
N LYS A 222 -12.30 3.16 8.93
CA LYS A 222 -11.69 2.14 8.05
C LYS A 222 -10.26 2.51 7.63
N PRO A 223 -9.30 2.55 8.58
CA PRO A 223 -7.91 2.84 8.26
C PRO A 223 -7.33 1.71 7.39
N GLY A 224 -6.64 2.09 6.31
CA GLY A 224 -6.09 1.18 5.30
C GLY A 224 -4.57 1.22 5.26
N GLN A 225 -4.02 1.32 4.05
CA GLN A 225 -2.58 1.35 3.81
C GLN A 225 -1.85 2.44 4.63
N LEU A 226 -0.61 2.15 5.04
CA LEU A 226 0.32 3.11 5.64
C LEU A 226 1.57 3.24 4.77
N ARG A 227 2.19 4.42 4.79
CA ARG A 227 3.48 4.69 4.15
C ARG A 227 4.32 5.60 5.03
N ILE A 228 5.63 5.39 5.03
CA ILE A 228 6.61 6.31 5.61
C ILE A 228 7.29 7.03 4.47
N ALA A 229 7.37 8.37 4.56
CA ALA A 229 8.17 9.18 3.64
C ALA A 229 9.02 10.17 4.43
N GLY A 230 10.31 9.87 4.58
CA GLY A 230 11.21 10.59 5.49
C GLY A 230 10.86 10.30 6.95
N THR A 231 10.45 11.32 7.68
CA THR A 231 10.05 11.25 9.09
C THR A 231 8.54 11.31 9.29
N SER A 232 7.76 11.34 8.21
CA SER A 232 6.30 11.40 8.28
C SER A 232 5.68 10.02 8.06
N LEU A 233 4.68 9.68 8.90
CA LEU A 233 3.82 8.51 8.71
C LEU A 233 2.48 8.94 8.14
N PHE A 234 2.09 8.33 7.04
CA PHE A 234 0.83 8.57 6.33
C PHE A 234 -0.05 7.34 6.38
N PHE A 235 -1.36 7.54 6.35
CA PHE A 235 -2.34 6.46 6.33
C PHE A 235 -3.60 6.85 5.56
N ALA A 236 -4.20 5.88 4.89
CA ALA A 236 -5.49 6.04 4.21
C ALA A 236 -6.64 5.88 5.21
N GLU A 237 -7.66 6.72 5.06
CA GLU A 237 -8.97 6.61 5.69
C GLU A 237 -9.99 6.42 4.56
N ARG A 238 -10.58 5.22 4.47
CA ARG A 238 -11.44 4.88 3.32
C ARG A 238 -12.88 5.37 3.52
N GLY A 239 -13.35 5.37 4.76
CA GLY A 239 -14.77 5.55 5.08
C GLY A 239 -15.56 4.24 5.03
N SER A 240 -16.57 4.10 5.89
CA SER A 240 -17.36 2.87 6.05
C SER A 240 -18.42 2.64 4.96
N TRP A 241 -18.90 3.69 4.31
CA TRP A 241 -20.02 3.64 3.36
C TRP A 241 -19.65 4.27 2.03
N SER A 242 -20.41 3.95 0.97
CA SER A 242 -20.25 4.53 -0.37
C SER A 242 -20.38 6.07 -0.40
N SER A 243 -21.01 6.68 0.61
CA SER A 243 -21.13 8.13 0.76
C SER A 243 -20.15 8.73 1.78
N SER A 244 -19.36 7.90 2.47
CA SER A 244 -18.41 8.37 3.49
C SER A 244 -17.27 9.15 2.86
N PRO A 245 -16.69 10.13 3.58
CA PRO A 245 -15.48 10.79 3.13
C PRO A 245 -14.31 9.81 3.09
N THR A 246 -13.35 10.05 2.19
CA THR A 246 -12.06 9.36 2.17
C THR A 246 -10.94 10.37 2.23
N ALA A 247 -9.81 9.98 2.80
CA ALA A 247 -8.66 10.84 3.01
C ALA A 247 -7.32 10.09 3.00
N ILE A 248 -6.25 10.82 2.74
CA ILE A 248 -4.88 10.45 3.16
C ILE A 248 -4.51 11.42 4.27
N LYS A 249 -4.25 10.87 5.45
CA LYS A 249 -3.89 11.60 6.66
C LYS A 249 -2.43 11.34 7.04
N TYR A 250 -1.90 12.14 7.94
CA TYR A 250 -0.55 11.98 8.48
C TYR A 250 -0.51 12.30 9.97
N LEU A 251 0.49 11.75 10.66
CA LEU A 251 0.81 12.19 12.01
C LEU A 251 1.39 13.60 11.94
N ASP A 252 0.81 14.54 12.69
CA ASP A 252 1.32 15.91 12.84
C ASP A 252 2.51 15.99 13.81
N ARG A 253 3.30 14.92 13.83
CA ARG A 253 4.55 14.78 14.56
C ARG A 253 5.46 13.87 13.77
N MET A 254 6.74 14.22 13.71
CA MET A 254 7.73 13.39 13.07
C MET A 254 7.95 12.11 13.87
N ILE A 255 8.08 10.96 13.20
CA ILE A 255 8.17 9.66 13.87
C ILE A 255 9.46 9.45 14.66
N ASP A 256 10.51 10.22 14.39
CA ASP A 256 11.76 10.27 15.18
C ASP A 256 11.63 11.07 16.47
N GLU A 257 10.64 11.95 16.58
CA GLU A 257 10.32 12.67 17.82
C GLU A 257 9.48 11.81 18.78
N LEU A 258 9.00 10.65 18.33
CA LEU A 258 8.24 9.73 19.17
C LEU A 258 9.19 8.95 20.11
N PRO A 259 8.77 8.63 21.36
CA PRO A 259 9.64 7.95 22.32
C PRO A 259 10.15 6.60 21.79
N ALA A 260 11.45 6.34 21.94
CA ALA A 260 12.07 5.06 21.58
C ALA A 260 11.70 3.91 22.54
N SER A 261 11.29 4.24 23.77
CA SER A 261 10.83 3.27 24.78
C SER A 261 9.45 3.66 25.29
N PRO A 262 8.38 2.92 24.92
CA PRO A 262 7.03 3.17 25.39
C PRO A 262 6.93 3.08 26.91
N THR A 263 6.41 4.11 27.56
CA THR A 263 6.03 4.06 28.98
C THR A 263 4.52 3.91 29.19
N SER A 264 3.74 4.04 28.12
CA SER A 264 2.28 3.94 28.10
C SER A 264 1.81 3.23 26.82
N PRO A 265 0.77 2.38 26.90
CA PRO A 265 0.15 1.76 25.72
C PRO A 265 -0.62 2.77 24.86
N ASN A 266 -0.89 3.97 25.38
CA ASN A 266 -1.53 5.05 24.63
C ASN A 266 -0.57 6.23 24.53
N LEU A 267 -0.34 6.70 23.31
CA LEU A 267 0.40 7.91 22.98
C LEU A 267 -0.39 8.66 21.92
N ALA A 268 -1.34 9.50 22.34
CA ALA A 268 -2.13 10.27 21.39
C ALA A 268 -1.22 11.24 20.60
N VAL A 269 -1.13 11.02 19.29
CA VAL A 269 -0.43 11.89 18.35
C VAL A 269 -1.47 12.60 17.50
N PRO A 270 -1.51 13.95 17.48
CA PRO A 270 -2.38 14.69 16.59
C PRO A 270 -2.19 14.27 15.13
N THR A 271 -3.26 14.39 14.35
CA THR A 271 -3.24 14.05 12.92
C THR A 271 -3.80 15.21 12.11
N ASP A 272 -3.33 15.32 10.88
CA ASP A 272 -3.82 16.29 9.93
C ASP A 272 -4.07 15.59 8.57
N THR A 273 -4.80 16.26 7.69
CA THR A 273 -5.31 15.70 6.43
C THR A 273 -4.55 16.27 5.25
N LEU A 274 -3.85 15.41 4.52
CA LEU A 274 -3.10 15.79 3.32
C LEU A 274 -4.04 15.89 2.10
N ILE A 275 -4.89 14.88 1.94
CA ILE A 275 -5.86 14.76 0.84
C ILE A 275 -7.21 14.35 1.43
N SER A 276 -8.29 14.97 0.97
CA SER A 276 -9.67 14.64 1.36
C SER A 276 -10.59 14.69 0.15
N SER A 277 -11.59 13.81 0.12
CA SER A 277 -12.66 13.84 -0.88
C SER A 277 -13.43 15.16 -0.93
N ALA A 278 -13.42 15.96 0.15
CA ALA A 278 -14.04 17.29 0.18
C ALA A 278 -13.30 18.34 -0.68
N GLN A 279 -12.05 18.07 -1.08
CA GLN A 279 -11.22 19.04 -1.80
C GLN A 279 -11.49 19.07 -3.31
N SER A 280 -12.14 18.05 -3.87
CA SER A 280 -12.37 17.97 -5.31
C SER A 280 -13.57 17.09 -5.66
N SER A 281 -14.32 17.50 -6.68
CA SER A 281 -15.38 16.68 -7.25
C SER A 281 -14.88 15.41 -7.94
N LEU A 282 -13.57 15.24 -8.15
CA LEU A 282 -13.02 14.00 -8.74
C LEU A 282 -13.37 12.75 -7.93
N PHE A 283 -13.55 12.92 -6.62
CA PHE A 283 -13.92 11.85 -5.70
C PHE A 283 -15.41 11.56 -5.71
N THR A 284 -16.22 12.31 -6.46
CA THR A 284 -17.66 12.09 -6.55
C THR A 284 -18.01 11.48 -7.90
N GLU A 285 -18.82 10.43 -7.88
CA GLU A 285 -19.44 9.87 -9.09
C GLU A 285 -20.93 9.68 -8.85
N VAL A 286 -21.73 9.75 -9.91
CA VAL A 286 -23.15 9.36 -9.87
C VAL A 286 -23.28 8.06 -10.66
N ASP A 287 -23.79 7.01 -10.04
CA ASP A 287 -24.00 5.74 -10.73
C ASP A 287 -25.20 5.81 -11.69
N TYR A 288 -25.43 4.75 -12.48
CA TYR A 288 -26.52 4.72 -13.47
C TYR A 288 -27.93 4.78 -12.84
N THR A 289 -28.05 4.59 -11.51
CA THR A 289 -29.30 4.73 -10.77
C THR A 289 -29.54 6.15 -10.24
N GLY A 290 -28.57 7.05 -10.44
CA GLY A 290 -28.60 8.41 -9.91
C GLY A 290 -28.06 8.54 -8.48
N GLU A 291 -27.50 7.46 -7.91
CA GLU A 291 -26.95 7.48 -6.56
C GLU A 291 -25.55 8.11 -6.58
N LYS A 292 -25.36 9.17 -5.78
CA LYS A 292 -24.06 9.81 -5.60
C LYS A 292 -23.20 8.99 -4.64
N GLN A 293 -22.00 8.64 -5.10
CA GLN A 293 -20.98 7.92 -4.34
C GLN A 293 -19.68 8.71 -4.23
N THR A 294 -18.96 8.48 -3.15
CA THR A 294 -17.56 8.89 -2.95
C THR A 294 -16.65 7.75 -3.37
N LEU A 295 -15.68 8.03 -4.25
CA LEU A 295 -14.63 7.09 -4.63
C LEU A 295 -13.65 6.96 -3.45
N GLY A 296 -13.43 5.74 -2.97
CA GLY A 296 -12.56 5.46 -1.83
C GLY A 296 -11.09 5.34 -2.23
N ILE A 297 -10.19 5.92 -1.44
CA ILE A 297 -8.73 5.75 -1.63
C ILE A 297 -8.33 4.37 -1.11
N GLU A 298 -7.86 3.50 -2.00
CA GLU A 298 -7.48 2.12 -1.64
C GLU A 298 -5.97 1.98 -1.42
N SER A 299 -5.16 2.64 -2.25
CA SER A 299 -3.70 2.60 -2.18
C SER A 299 -3.08 3.91 -2.63
N PHE A 300 -1.93 4.26 -2.06
CA PHE A 300 -1.18 5.47 -2.39
C PHE A 300 0.33 5.27 -2.22
N VAL A 301 1.07 6.15 -2.89
CA VAL A 301 2.52 6.27 -2.82
C VAL A 301 2.87 7.73 -2.66
N ILE A 302 3.86 8.02 -1.83
CA ILE A 302 4.37 9.36 -1.62
C ILE A 302 5.80 9.40 -2.14
N TYR A 303 6.00 10.18 -3.20
CA TYR A 303 7.33 10.47 -3.73
C TYR A 303 7.82 11.79 -3.14
N ARG A 304 9.01 11.76 -2.54
CA ARG A 304 9.73 12.94 -2.03
C ARG A 304 11.19 12.86 -2.46
N ASN A 305 11.71 13.92 -3.07
CA ASN A 305 13.13 14.01 -3.46
C ASN A 305 13.85 15.22 -2.83
N GLY A 306 13.31 15.73 -1.71
CA GLY A 306 13.84 16.90 -0.99
C GLY A 306 13.41 18.25 -1.58
N VAL A 307 12.90 18.28 -2.81
CA VAL A 307 12.39 19.49 -3.47
C VAL A 307 10.89 19.36 -3.78
N GLU A 308 10.50 18.23 -4.34
CA GLU A 308 9.13 17.94 -4.73
C GLU A 308 8.49 16.92 -3.78
N GLN A 309 7.21 17.13 -3.50
CA GLN A 309 6.33 16.11 -2.95
C GLN A 309 5.22 15.84 -3.96
N ILE A 310 5.14 14.59 -4.40
CA ILE A 310 4.08 14.11 -5.28
C ILE A 310 3.38 12.95 -4.58
N VAL A 311 2.05 12.97 -4.56
CA VAL A 311 1.27 11.83 -4.08
C VAL A 311 0.56 11.22 -5.27
N TYR A 312 0.81 9.94 -5.50
CA TYR A 312 0.02 9.14 -6.42
C TYR A 312 -0.93 8.28 -5.60
N PHE A 313 -2.20 8.21 -5.99
CA PHE A 313 -3.15 7.35 -5.30
C PHE A 313 -4.17 6.76 -6.25
N ALA A 314 -4.67 5.59 -5.87
CA ALA A 314 -5.78 4.93 -6.52
C ALA A 314 -7.08 5.23 -5.77
N VAL A 315 -8.12 5.60 -6.52
CA VAL A 315 -9.49 5.68 -6.02
C VAL A 315 -10.41 4.76 -6.77
N ASN A 316 -11.28 4.07 -6.03
CA ASN A 316 -12.23 3.11 -6.59
C ASN A 316 -13.67 3.51 -6.28
N SER A 317 -14.57 3.24 -7.22
CA SER A 317 -16.01 3.36 -7.00
C SER A 317 -16.52 2.27 -6.06
N ALA A 318 -17.49 2.61 -5.21
CA ALA A 318 -18.16 1.70 -4.28
C ALA A 318 -19.56 1.23 -4.78
N GLY A 319 -19.98 1.70 -5.96
CA GLY A 319 -21.31 1.49 -6.52
C GLY A 319 -21.42 0.24 -7.39
N ARG A 320 -22.52 0.14 -8.14
CA ARG A 320 -22.86 -1.05 -8.94
C ARG A 320 -21.91 -1.29 -10.12
N THR A 321 -21.26 -0.25 -10.61
CA THR A 321 -20.19 -0.35 -11.60
C THR A 321 -18.88 -0.04 -10.89
N SER A 322 -17.98 -1.03 -10.86
CA SER A 322 -16.67 -0.89 -10.22
C SER A 322 -15.60 -0.45 -11.23
N PHE A 323 -14.89 0.64 -10.94
CA PHE A 323 -13.76 1.11 -11.72
C PHE A 323 -12.76 1.85 -10.81
N GLY A 324 -11.52 1.97 -11.28
CA GLY A 324 -10.46 2.73 -10.64
C GLY A 324 -10.01 3.96 -11.44
N LYS A 325 -9.49 4.95 -10.72
CA LYS A 325 -8.70 6.07 -11.26
C LYS A 325 -7.36 6.13 -10.54
N ILE A 326 -6.28 6.37 -11.28
CA ILE A 326 -4.97 6.73 -10.70
C ILE A 326 -4.83 8.25 -10.78
N VAL A 327 -4.50 8.87 -9.66
CA VAL A 327 -4.47 10.33 -9.52
C VAL A 327 -3.08 10.76 -9.06
N GLU A 328 -2.46 11.67 -9.79
CA GLU A 328 -1.29 12.44 -9.37
C GLU A 328 -1.77 13.69 -8.61
N THR A 329 -1.12 13.99 -7.49
CA THR A 329 -1.36 15.21 -6.72
C THR A 329 -0.06 15.95 -6.43
N VAL A 330 -0.09 17.25 -6.72
CA VAL A 330 0.99 18.19 -6.46
C VAL A 330 0.45 19.44 -5.76
N TRP A 331 1.31 20.15 -5.04
CA TRP A 331 0.99 21.45 -4.44
C TRP A 331 1.73 22.54 -5.19
N ARG A 332 1.01 23.43 -5.88
CA ARG A 332 1.63 24.48 -6.70
C ARG A 332 1.93 25.73 -5.88
N GLY A 333 3.17 25.91 -5.42
CA GLY A 333 3.69 27.17 -4.88
C GLY A 333 4.10 27.12 -3.40
N SER A 334 4.78 28.18 -2.92
CA SER A 334 5.14 28.37 -1.51
C SER A 334 4.03 29.08 -0.73
N GLY A 335 3.62 28.52 0.41
CA GLY A 335 2.64 29.11 1.34
C GLY A 335 1.31 28.36 1.42
N GLY A 336 0.66 28.38 2.58
CA GLY A 336 -0.53 27.57 2.92
C GLY A 336 -1.85 27.95 2.21
N SER A 337 -1.81 28.80 1.18
CA SER A 337 -3.01 29.32 0.49
C SER A 337 -3.33 28.62 -0.83
N ARG A 338 -2.50 27.68 -1.31
CA ARG A 338 -2.76 26.91 -2.54
C ARG A 338 -2.94 25.44 -2.20
N GLY A 339 -4.17 24.97 -2.36
CA GLY A 339 -4.56 23.58 -2.13
C GLY A 339 -3.97 22.60 -3.14
N PRO A 340 -4.23 21.30 -2.97
CA PRO A 340 -3.76 20.25 -3.87
C PRO A 340 -4.33 20.42 -5.28
N VAL A 341 -3.50 20.14 -6.28
CA VAL A 341 -3.90 20.05 -7.69
C VAL A 341 -3.90 18.57 -8.06
N PHE A 342 -5.06 18.09 -8.50
CA PHE A 342 -5.27 16.68 -8.86
C PHE A 342 -5.27 16.49 -10.37
N LYS A 343 -4.59 15.45 -10.86
CA LYS A 343 -4.55 15.04 -12.26
C LYS A 343 -4.85 13.54 -12.34
N VAL A 344 -5.96 13.16 -12.99
CA VAL A 344 -6.22 11.75 -13.32
C VAL A 344 -5.26 11.34 -14.44
N LEU A 345 -4.56 10.23 -14.26
CA LEU A 345 -3.54 9.75 -15.21
C LEU A 345 -4.09 8.82 -16.27
N ASN A 346 -5.03 7.94 -15.92
CA ASN A 346 -5.62 7.02 -16.89
C ASN A 346 -6.81 7.64 -17.63
N ALA A 347 -6.88 7.44 -18.94
CA ALA A 347 -8.00 7.87 -19.77
C ALA A 347 -9.11 6.80 -19.82
N ASP A 348 -8.71 5.52 -19.86
CA ASP A 348 -9.62 4.38 -19.83
C ASP A 348 -9.55 3.69 -18.46
N THR A 349 -10.67 3.23 -17.94
CA THR A 349 -10.70 2.45 -16.69
C THR A 349 -10.06 1.08 -16.85
N ARG A 350 -10.01 0.56 -18.10
CA ARG A 350 -9.34 -0.69 -18.46
C ARG A 350 -7.82 -0.62 -18.35
N ASP A 351 -7.25 0.58 -18.38
CA ASP A 351 -5.80 0.79 -18.27
C ASP A 351 -5.26 0.34 -16.91
N VAL A 352 -6.09 0.45 -15.86
CA VAL A 352 -5.69 0.25 -14.46
C VAL A 352 -6.59 -0.72 -13.69
N GLY A 353 -7.73 -1.12 -14.26
CA GLY A 353 -8.65 -2.08 -13.64
C GLY A 353 -9.34 -1.52 -12.39
N ILE A 354 -9.39 -2.34 -11.34
CA ILE A 354 -9.77 -1.93 -9.98
C ILE A 354 -8.52 -2.04 -9.08
N PRO A 355 -7.72 -0.97 -8.98
CA PRO A 355 -6.48 -0.96 -8.24
C PRO A 355 -6.68 -1.27 -6.77
N VAL A 356 -5.83 -2.14 -6.23
CA VAL A 356 -5.72 -2.44 -4.79
C VAL A 356 -4.29 -2.31 -4.28
N GLY A 357 -3.33 -2.16 -5.20
CA GLY A 357 -1.94 -1.87 -4.87
C GLY A 357 -1.33 -0.91 -5.88
N LEU A 358 -0.54 0.03 -5.40
CA LEU A 358 0.13 1.04 -6.20
C LEU A 358 1.58 1.20 -5.72
N GLU A 359 2.52 1.15 -6.65
CA GLU A 359 3.95 1.39 -6.41
C GLU A 359 4.53 2.33 -7.48
N HIS A 360 5.50 3.17 -7.10
CA HIS A 360 6.20 4.08 -8.00
C HIS A 360 7.61 3.56 -8.28
N ILE A 361 7.94 3.39 -9.57
CA ILE A 361 9.22 2.83 -10.03
C ILE A 361 10.05 3.95 -10.69
N PHE A 362 11.33 4.03 -10.34
CA PHE A 362 12.26 5.09 -10.75
C PHE A 362 13.28 4.63 -11.81
#